data_AF-A0A834K9D7-F1
#
_entry.id   AF-A0A834K9D7-F1
#
_cell.length_a   1.000
_cell.length_b   1.000
_cell.length_c   1.000
_cell.angle_alpha   90.00
_cell.angle_beta   90.00
_cell.angle_gamma   90.00
#
_symmetry.space_group_name_H-M   'P 1'
#
loop_
_entity.id
_entity.type
_entity.pdbx_description
1 polymer ?
#
loop_
_entity_poly.entity_id
_entity_poly.type
_entity_poly.pdbx_seq_one_letter_code
_entity_poly.pdbx_strand_id
1 'polypeptide(L)'
;MLISRSVRRITKKWFNMQKKTTQGVQSAKEAVFRGGVIIVSAILIIWLSVFLYTAFYYAYMPSMSYVRPVHLQFKSCDEDKGICSFPSAHVQLTKKQNILMVGQPYKINLHLEMPESPANKELGMFMVCAQLRSRDGFLVEHACRSAMLHYRSTLLHMLSTFTFSPMMIFGTTEEKQNVVLELFGNFEEDQSHPVTIIYIEIQSRYIEFYSASIIINANLSGLRYLMFHWPILSAIIGIGTNLFFLALISILSYLHFAMEEEDKEENFVYERGESEEEKDIKTLSDLSSDSSSLEDVPALEDIPKSREEALSSHSSDPILGEPSYIQEISTLIAESSDVELTK
;
A
#
# COMPACT_ATOMS: atom_id res chain seq x y z
N MET A 1 -48.93 -22.03 -65.51
CA MET A 1 -48.35 -22.50 -64.21
C MET A 1 -46.83 -22.30 -64.04
N LEU A 2 -46.05 -21.96 -65.08
CA LEU A 2 -44.58 -21.86 -64.96
C LEU A 2 -44.07 -20.51 -64.41
N ILE A 3 -44.81 -19.42 -64.61
CA ILE A 3 -44.37 -18.06 -64.27
C ILE A 3 -44.33 -17.84 -62.74
N SER A 4 -45.25 -18.43 -61.97
CA SER A 4 -45.25 -18.29 -60.50
C SER A 4 -44.08 -18.99 -59.83
N ARG A 5 -43.57 -20.09 -60.40
CA ARG A 5 -42.40 -20.82 -59.87
C ARG A 5 -41.11 -20.02 -60.06
N SER A 6 -40.97 -19.31 -61.18
CA SER A 6 -39.80 -18.48 -61.46
C SER A 6 -39.76 -17.23 -60.57
N VAL A 7 -40.90 -16.55 -60.41
CA VAL A 7 -41.03 -15.40 -59.50
C VAL A 7 -40.73 -15.80 -58.06
N ARG A 8 -41.22 -16.96 -57.61
CA ARG A 8 -40.96 -17.49 -56.25
C ARG A 8 -39.49 -17.86 -56.01
N ARG A 9 -38.74 -18.25 -57.05
CA ARG A 9 -37.29 -18.49 -56.95
C ARG A 9 -36.50 -17.19 -56.87
N ILE A 10 -36.91 -16.17 -57.62
CA ILE A 10 -36.24 -14.86 -57.64
C ILE A 10 -36.46 -14.15 -56.29
N THR A 11 -37.69 -14.15 -55.78
CA THR A 11 -37.98 -13.59 -54.45
C THR A 11 -37.24 -14.34 -53.34
N LYS A 12 -37.20 -15.68 -53.37
CA LYS A 12 -36.37 -16.47 -52.42
C LYS A 12 -34.88 -16.14 -52.50
N LYS A 13 -34.32 -15.98 -53.70
CA LYS A 13 -32.91 -15.60 -53.87
C LYS A 13 -32.65 -14.20 -53.33
N TRP A 14 -33.53 -13.25 -53.61
CA TRP A 14 -33.43 -11.88 -53.15
C TRP A 14 -33.56 -11.78 -51.62
N PHE A 15 -34.52 -12.48 -51.02
CA PHE A 15 -34.71 -12.56 -49.57
C PHE A 15 -33.52 -13.24 -48.87
N ASN A 16 -32.97 -14.32 -49.43
CA ASN A 16 -31.76 -14.97 -48.90
C ASN A 16 -30.52 -14.06 -49.01
N MET A 17 -30.43 -13.23 -50.06
CA MET A 17 -29.31 -12.31 -50.25
C MET A 17 -29.40 -11.11 -49.29
N GLN A 18 -30.61 -10.60 -49.07
CA GLN A 18 -30.90 -9.57 -48.07
C GLN A 18 -30.66 -10.10 -46.64
N LYS A 19 -31.10 -11.33 -46.34
CA LYS A 19 -30.86 -11.97 -45.03
C LYS A 19 -29.37 -12.19 -44.75
N LYS A 20 -28.58 -12.59 -45.75
CA LYS A 20 -27.12 -12.71 -45.63
C LYS A 20 -26.42 -11.36 -45.41
N THR A 21 -26.89 -10.29 -46.06
CA THR A 21 -26.32 -8.95 -45.87
C THR A 21 -26.69 -8.37 -44.51
N THR A 22 -27.92 -8.54 -44.03
CA THR A 22 -28.33 -8.07 -42.70
C THR A 22 -27.64 -8.86 -41.58
N GLN A 23 -27.54 -10.20 -41.71
CA GLN A 23 -26.80 -11.03 -40.75
C GLN A 23 -25.32 -10.67 -40.71
N GLY A 24 -24.68 -10.45 -41.86
CA GLY A 24 -23.27 -10.03 -41.92
C GLY A 24 -23.01 -8.66 -41.28
N VAL A 25 -23.91 -7.69 -41.52
CA VAL A 25 -23.80 -6.34 -40.91
C VAL A 25 -24.03 -6.39 -39.39
N GLN A 26 -24.94 -7.26 -38.93
CA GLN A 26 -25.28 -7.39 -37.52
C GLN A 26 -24.17 -8.10 -36.72
N SER A 27 -23.61 -9.18 -37.28
CA SER A 27 -22.41 -9.84 -36.70
C SER A 27 -21.18 -8.93 -36.73
N ALA A 28 -21.00 -8.11 -37.76
CA ALA A 28 -19.90 -7.14 -37.82
C ALA A 28 -20.05 -6.05 -36.74
N LYS A 29 -21.28 -5.53 -36.54
CA LYS A 29 -21.57 -4.53 -35.49
C LYS A 29 -21.31 -5.08 -34.09
N GLU A 30 -21.70 -6.32 -33.84
CA GLU A 30 -21.50 -6.98 -32.55
C GLU A 30 -20.02 -7.27 -32.27
N ALA A 31 -19.28 -7.74 -33.28
CA ALA A 31 -17.83 -7.96 -33.16
C ALA A 31 -17.06 -6.66 -32.87
N VAL A 32 -17.44 -5.55 -33.52
CA VAL A 32 -16.84 -4.23 -33.26
C VAL A 32 -17.18 -3.73 -31.86
N PHE A 33 -18.41 -3.90 -31.40
CA PHE A 33 -18.81 -3.49 -30.05
C PHE A 33 -18.10 -4.32 -28.97
N ARG A 34 -18.11 -5.66 -29.09
CA ARG A 34 -17.39 -6.57 -28.16
C ARG A 34 -15.89 -6.28 -28.16
N GLY A 35 -15.28 -6.09 -29.32
CA GLY A 35 -13.86 -5.72 -29.45
C GLY A 35 -13.54 -4.35 -28.83
N GLY A 36 -14.42 -3.35 -29.05
CA GLY A 36 -14.29 -2.03 -28.45
C GLY A 36 -14.37 -2.07 -26.93
N VAL A 37 -15.31 -2.83 -26.36
CA VAL A 37 -15.43 -3.02 -24.90
C VAL A 37 -14.17 -3.67 -24.32
N ILE A 38 -13.59 -4.68 -25.00
CA ILE A 38 -12.34 -5.33 -24.55
C ILE A 38 -11.15 -4.35 -24.59
N ILE A 39 -11.05 -3.50 -25.62
CA ILE A 39 -9.97 -2.52 -25.71
C ILE A 39 -10.11 -1.46 -24.60
N VAL A 40 -11.31 -0.94 -24.37
CA VAL A 40 -11.58 0.03 -23.31
C VAL A 40 -11.32 -0.59 -21.94
N SER A 41 -11.77 -1.82 -21.69
CA SER A 41 -11.52 -2.52 -20.43
C SER A 41 -10.03 -2.78 -20.22
N ALA A 42 -9.27 -3.16 -21.25
CA ALA A 42 -7.82 -3.33 -21.17
C ALA A 42 -7.10 -2.02 -20.81
N ILE A 43 -7.50 -0.89 -21.40
CA ILE A 43 -6.96 0.43 -21.05
C ILE A 43 -7.26 0.78 -19.59
N LEU A 44 -8.49 0.54 -19.14
CA LEU A 44 -8.87 0.78 -17.74
C LEU A 44 -8.10 -0.11 -16.76
N ILE A 45 -7.86 -1.37 -17.10
CA ILE A 45 -7.06 -2.30 -16.29
C ILE A 45 -5.61 -1.82 -16.17
N ILE A 46 -5.00 -1.41 -17.29
CA ILE A 46 -3.63 -0.88 -17.27
C ILE A 46 -3.56 0.38 -16.42
N TRP A 47 -4.51 1.31 -16.61
CA TRP A 47 -4.57 2.54 -15.82
C TRP A 47 -4.74 2.25 -14.33
N LEU A 48 -5.65 1.35 -13.97
CA LEU A 48 -5.90 0.95 -12.59
C LEU A 48 -4.68 0.26 -11.97
N SER A 49 -3.98 -0.59 -12.72
CA SER A 49 -2.75 -1.26 -12.26
C SER A 49 -1.66 -0.25 -11.90
N VAL A 50 -1.42 0.74 -12.77
CA VAL A 50 -0.44 1.81 -12.54
C VAL A 50 -0.86 2.67 -11.35
N PHE A 51 -2.15 3.00 -11.25
CA PHE A 51 -2.69 3.78 -10.14
C PHE A 51 -2.49 3.05 -8.80
N LEU A 52 -2.83 1.76 -8.72
CA LEU A 52 -2.66 0.95 -7.52
C LEU A 52 -1.19 0.84 -7.09
N TYR A 53 -0.27 0.61 -8.03
CA TYR A 53 1.16 0.60 -7.72
C TYR A 53 1.64 1.96 -7.20
N THR A 54 1.20 3.04 -7.83
CA THR A 54 1.58 4.41 -7.42
C THR A 54 1.05 4.74 -6.03
N ALA A 55 -0.21 4.40 -5.75
CA ALA A 55 -0.81 4.55 -4.42
C ALA A 55 -0.06 3.72 -3.36
N PHE A 56 0.28 2.47 -3.67
CA PHE A 56 1.10 1.62 -2.80
C PHE A 56 2.49 2.22 -2.57
N TYR A 57 3.16 2.71 -3.62
CA TYR A 57 4.48 3.34 -3.52
C TYR A 57 4.43 4.51 -2.55
N TYR A 58 3.51 5.45 -2.70
CA TYR A 58 3.42 6.62 -1.83
C TYR A 58 2.93 6.29 -0.41
N ALA A 59 2.09 5.27 -0.23
CA ALA A 59 1.64 4.85 1.09
C ALA A 59 2.73 4.10 1.88
N TYR A 60 3.56 3.31 1.20
CA TYR A 60 4.57 2.45 1.81
C TYR A 60 5.96 3.12 1.92
N MET A 61 6.30 4.03 1.01
CA MET A 61 7.60 4.69 0.91
C MET A 61 7.54 6.11 1.52
N PRO A 62 7.95 6.33 2.79
CA PRO A 62 8.12 7.67 3.34
C PRO A 62 9.36 8.38 2.82
N SER A 63 9.51 9.63 3.25
CA SER A 63 10.71 10.45 3.06
C SER A 63 11.97 9.73 3.53
N MET A 64 12.99 9.78 2.68
CA MET A 64 14.26 9.08 2.85
C MET A 64 15.27 9.83 3.70
N SER A 65 15.21 11.17 3.68
CA SER A 65 16.10 12.01 4.47
C SER A 65 15.38 13.26 4.95
N TYR A 66 15.71 13.66 6.18
CA TYR A 66 15.28 14.93 6.76
C TYR A 66 16.50 15.74 7.16
N VAL A 67 16.57 16.98 6.68
CA VAL A 67 17.62 17.93 7.05
C VAL A 67 17.00 19.01 7.93
N ARG A 68 17.63 19.28 9.08
CA ARG A 68 17.24 20.35 10.00
C ARG A 68 18.46 21.17 10.41
N PRO A 69 18.41 22.51 10.27
CA PRO A 69 19.48 23.35 10.76
C PRO A 69 19.53 23.32 12.29
N VAL A 70 20.73 23.33 12.84
CA VAL A 70 21.01 23.36 14.28
C VAL A 70 21.57 24.72 14.62
N HIS A 71 20.78 25.53 15.33
CA HIS A 71 21.22 26.83 15.82
C HIS A 71 21.79 26.66 17.23
N LEU A 72 23.10 26.41 17.31
CA LEU A 72 23.84 26.32 18.56
C LEU A 72 23.85 27.66 19.27
N GLN A 73 23.45 27.66 20.54
CA GLN A 73 23.43 28.79 21.44
C GLN A 73 24.49 28.59 22.51
N PHE A 74 25.08 29.68 22.97
CA PHE A 74 26.08 29.67 24.01
C PHE A 74 25.93 30.93 24.87
N LYS A 75 26.45 30.86 26.09
CA LYS A 75 26.58 32.01 27.00
C LYS A 75 27.98 32.57 26.88
N SER A 76 28.07 33.86 26.58
CA SER A 76 29.32 34.63 26.68
C SER A 76 29.75 34.75 28.15
N CYS A 77 31.06 34.81 28.39
CA CYS A 77 31.59 35.17 29.70
C CYS A 77 31.37 36.67 29.98
N ASP A 78 31.16 37.02 31.25
CA ASP A 78 30.94 38.43 31.66
C ASP A 78 32.26 39.22 31.76
N GLU A 79 33.34 38.57 32.20
CA GLU A 79 34.62 39.23 32.50
C GLU A 79 35.66 39.11 31.37
N ASP A 80 35.68 37.98 30.66
CA ASP A 80 36.63 37.70 29.58
C ASP A 80 35.96 37.60 28.21
N LYS A 81 36.72 37.91 27.15
CA LYS A 81 36.29 37.61 25.78
C LYS A 81 36.35 36.09 25.58
N GLY A 82 35.19 35.43 25.60
CA GLY A 82 35.12 34.00 25.36
C GLY A 82 33.74 33.39 25.58
N ILE A 83 33.68 32.10 25.30
CA ILE A 83 32.49 31.28 25.49
C ILE A 83 32.63 30.55 26.84
N CYS A 84 31.67 30.75 27.75
CA CYS A 84 31.72 30.18 29.10
C CYS A 84 30.90 28.88 29.24
N SER A 85 29.90 28.67 28.37
CA SER A 85 29.10 27.45 28.32
C SER A 85 29.47 26.58 27.13
N PHE A 86 29.11 25.30 27.16
CA PHE A 86 29.17 24.48 25.97
C PHE A 86 28.09 24.94 24.96
N PRO A 87 28.42 25.06 23.66
CA PRO A 87 27.43 25.35 22.64
C PRO A 87 26.39 24.23 22.59
N SER A 88 25.11 24.59 22.77
CA SER A 88 24.01 23.63 22.74
C SER A 88 22.78 24.15 22.00
N ALA A 89 21.99 23.23 21.47
CA ALA A 89 20.81 23.53 20.68
C ALA A 89 19.68 22.55 20.96
N HIS A 90 18.45 23.06 21.02
CA HIS A 90 17.24 22.26 20.97
C HIS A 90 16.65 22.32 19.56
N VAL A 91 16.68 21.20 18.86
CA VAL A 91 16.15 21.07 17.50
C VAL A 91 14.79 20.41 17.58
N GLN A 92 13.74 21.16 17.24
CA GLN A 92 12.40 20.62 17.11
C GLN A 92 12.26 19.92 15.76
N LEU A 93 12.03 18.60 15.78
CA LEU A 93 11.78 17.80 14.59
C LEU A 93 10.41 18.10 13.99
N THR A 94 9.44 18.33 14.87
CA THR A 94 8.01 18.40 14.56
C THR A 94 7.29 19.41 15.45
N LYS A 95 6.36 20.17 14.87
CA LYS A 95 5.36 20.96 15.63
C LYS A 95 3.96 20.34 15.68
N LYS A 96 3.60 19.42 14.77
CA LYS A 96 2.24 18.84 14.65
C LYS A 96 2.12 17.37 14.18
N GLN A 97 3.06 16.82 13.41
CA GLN A 97 3.00 15.44 12.87
C GLN A 97 4.33 14.67 13.06
N ASN A 98 4.28 13.42 13.52
CA ASN A 98 5.47 12.59 13.68
C ASN A 98 6.13 12.37 12.30
N ILE A 99 7.36 12.83 12.13
CA ILE A 99 8.09 12.68 10.85
C ILE A 99 8.79 11.32 10.73
N LEU A 100 9.05 10.66 11.87
CA LEU A 100 9.67 9.35 11.94
C LEU A 100 8.58 8.29 12.02
N MET A 101 8.73 7.22 11.26
CA MET A 101 7.82 6.07 11.28
C MET A 101 8.24 5.11 12.39
N VAL A 102 7.25 4.61 13.13
CA VAL A 102 7.44 3.61 14.19
C VAL A 102 7.96 2.30 13.57
N GLY A 103 8.96 1.70 14.21
CA GLY A 103 9.56 0.43 13.77
C GLY A 103 10.45 0.52 12.53
N GLN A 104 10.77 1.73 12.06
CA GLN A 104 11.80 1.92 11.05
C GLN A 104 13.14 2.35 11.69
N PRO A 105 14.25 1.69 11.36
CA PRO A 105 15.57 2.14 11.78
C PRO A 105 16.01 3.39 11.02
N TYR A 106 16.48 4.38 11.75
CA TYR A 106 17.03 5.65 11.26
C TYR A 106 18.48 5.84 11.70
N LYS A 107 19.25 6.45 10.82
CA LYS A 107 20.61 6.91 11.08
C LYS A 107 20.62 8.42 11.23
N ILE A 108 21.02 8.92 12.40
CA ILE A 108 21.05 10.34 12.73
C ILE A 108 22.51 10.81 12.68
N ASN A 109 22.82 11.69 11.73
CA ASN A 109 24.14 12.28 11.57
C ASN A 109 24.10 13.79 11.88
N LEU A 110 25.16 14.29 12.53
CA LEU A 110 25.42 15.72 12.66
C LEU A 110 26.47 16.12 11.63
N HIS A 111 26.12 17.09 10.79
CA HIS A 111 27.02 17.76 9.86
C HIS A 111 27.45 19.07 10.49
N LEU A 112 28.73 19.18 10.83
CA LEU A 112 29.33 20.35 11.46
C LEU A 112 30.29 21.02 10.47
N GLU A 113 29.98 22.24 10.07
CA GLU A 113 30.81 23.05 9.18
C GLU A 113 31.75 23.93 10.02
N MET A 114 33.05 23.71 9.88
CA MET A 114 34.08 24.37 10.70
C MET A 114 35.17 25.01 9.82
N PRO A 115 35.72 26.17 10.19
CA PRO A 115 36.90 26.72 9.56
C PRO A 115 38.17 25.92 9.91
N GLU A 116 39.17 25.96 9.01
CA GLU A 116 40.53 25.48 9.28
C GLU A 116 41.36 26.50 10.11
N SER A 117 40.78 27.07 11.16
CA SER A 117 41.42 28.06 12.04
C SER A 117 42.51 27.43 12.93
N PRO A 118 43.50 28.20 13.41
CA PRO A 118 44.52 27.68 14.32
C PRO A 118 43.88 27.12 15.62
N ALA A 119 42.85 27.78 16.15
CA ALA A 119 42.10 27.30 17.31
C ALA A 119 41.50 25.90 17.08
N ASN A 120 40.85 25.67 15.94
CA ASN A 120 40.29 24.36 15.60
C ASN A 120 41.35 23.29 15.28
N LYS A 121 42.48 23.70 14.68
CA LYS A 121 43.61 22.80 14.39
C LYS A 121 44.27 22.31 15.69
N GLU A 122 44.37 23.16 16.69
CA GLU A 122 44.98 22.85 18.00
C GLU A 122 44.01 22.21 18.99
N LEU A 123 42.69 22.32 18.76
CA LEU A 123 41.66 21.79 19.64
C LEU A 123 41.75 20.27 19.86
N GLY A 124 42.16 19.52 18.83
CA GLY A 124 42.21 18.06 18.88
C GLY A 124 40.83 17.39 18.89
N MET A 125 40.69 16.30 19.65
CA MET A 125 39.43 15.58 19.77
C MET A 125 38.46 16.32 20.68
N PHE A 126 37.22 16.48 20.24
CA PHE A 126 36.12 17.01 21.04
C PHE A 126 34.94 16.03 21.07
N MET A 127 34.12 16.12 22.12
CA MET A 127 32.95 15.27 22.28
C MET A 127 31.69 16.02 21.84
N VAL A 128 30.80 15.33 21.14
CA VAL A 128 29.45 15.79 20.81
C VAL A 128 28.45 14.83 21.43
N CYS A 129 27.56 15.36 22.25
CA CYS A 129 26.49 14.59 22.88
C CYS A 129 25.14 14.98 22.28
N ALA A 130 24.30 13.97 22.05
CA ALA A 130 22.95 14.13 21.55
C ALA A 130 21.97 13.38 22.45
N GLN A 131 20.85 14.03 22.76
CA GLN A 131 19.76 13.50 23.57
C GLN A 131 18.46 13.60 22.78
N LEU A 132 17.82 12.45 22.57
CA LEU A 132 16.50 12.37 21.96
C LEU A 132 15.45 12.48 23.06
N ARG A 133 14.59 13.50 22.96
CA ARG A 133 13.52 13.75 23.93
C ARG A 133 12.15 13.67 23.29
N SER A 134 11.23 13.05 24.00
CA SER A 134 9.80 13.07 23.70
C SER A 134 9.20 14.44 24.01
N ARG A 135 7.95 14.65 23.59
CA ARG A 135 7.18 15.88 23.83
C ARG A 135 7.04 16.19 25.33
N ASP A 136 6.96 15.14 26.15
CA ASP A 136 6.80 15.26 27.61
C ASP A 136 8.12 15.53 28.34
N GLY A 137 9.22 15.72 27.58
CA GLY A 137 10.56 15.92 28.13
C GLY A 137 11.26 14.62 28.55
N PHE A 138 10.59 13.47 28.41
CA PHE A 138 11.17 12.15 28.66
C PHE A 138 12.38 11.90 27.75
N LEU A 139 13.47 11.41 28.34
CA LEU A 139 14.69 11.06 27.63
C LEU A 139 14.52 9.66 27.02
N VAL A 140 14.42 9.60 25.68
CA VAL A 140 14.29 8.33 24.95
C VAL A 140 15.66 7.67 24.80
N GLU A 141 16.64 8.42 24.28
CA GLU A 141 17.98 7.92 24.07
C GLU A 141 19.03 9.03 24.23
N HIS A 142 20.25 8.62 24.59
CA HIS A 142 21.40 9.50 24.76
C HIS A 142 22.65 8.86 24.21
N ALA A 143 23.39 9.59 23.37
CA ALA A 143 24.67 9.14 22.82
C ALA A 143 25.69 10.28 22.80
N CYS A 144 26.94 9.97 23.11
CA CYS A 144 28.08 10.88 22.97
C CYS A 144 29.12 10.26 22.03
N ARG A 145 29.60 11.04 21.08
CA ARG A 145 30.58 10.63 20.07
C ARG A 145 31.74 11.60 20.03
N SER A 146 32.95 11.08 19.92
CA SER A 146 34.14 11.91 19.68
C SER A 146 34.23 12.27 18.20
N ALA A 147 34.75 13.46 17.93
CA ALA A 147 35.11 13.90 16.59
C ALA A 147 36.36 14.77 16.64
N MET A 148 36.95 14.95 15.47
CA MET A 148 38.16 15.72 15.28
C MET A 148 38.10 16.39 13.90
N LEU A 149 38.65 17.59 13.79
CA LEU A 149 38.95 18.18 12.49
C LEU A 149 39.92 17.25 11.75
N HIS A 150 39.76 17.02 10.44
CA HIS A 150 40.68 16.10 9.79
C HIS A 150 42.05 16.76 9.70
N TYR A 151 43.05 16.10 10.26
CA TYR A 151 44.40 16.62 10.27
C TYR A 151 44.96 16.71 8.84
N ARG A 152 45.56 17.86 8.53
CA ARG A 152 46.34 18.12 7.32
C ARG A 152 47.70 18.65 7.74
N SER A 153 48.76 18.18 7.09
CA SER A 153 50.11 18.68 7.37
C SER A 153 50.27 20.12 6.88
N THR A 154 51.15 20.89 7.54
CA THR A 154 51.42 22.29 7.18
C THR A 154 51.90 22.44 5.73
N LEU A 155 52.73 21.50 5.26
CA LEU A 155 53.19 21.50 3.86
C LEU A 155 52.03 21.27 2.89
N LEU A 156 51.13 20.33 3.19
CA LEU A 156 49.97 20.05 2.35
C LEU A 156 49.01 21.23 2.32
N HIS A 157 48.79 21.88 3.47
CA HIS A 157 47.99 23.10 3.56
C HIS A 157 48.58 24.22 2.68
N MET A 158 49.88 24.49 2.78
CA MET A 158 50.57 25.47 1.93
C MET A 158 50.45 25.15 0.43
N LEU A 159 50.65 23.89 0.06
CA LEU A 159 50.53 23.46 -1.33
C LEU A 159 49.09 23.62 -1.86
N SER A 160 48.09 23.21 -1.07
CA SER A 160 46.67 23.33 -1.41
C SER A 160 46.26 24.80 -1.55
N THR A 161 46.62 25.65 -0.59
CA THR A 161 46.31 27.08 -0.63
C THR A 161 47.00 27.74 -1.82
N PHE A 162 48.23 27.36 -2.17
CA PHE A 162 48.90 27.86 -3.37
C PHE A 162 48.20 27.40 -4.67
N THR A 163 47.91 26.11 -4.79
CA THR A 163 47.24 25.52 -5.97
C THR A 163 45.83 26.08 -6.18
N PHE A 164 45.04 26.24 -5.11
CA PHE A 164 43.68 26.78 -5.17
C PHE A 164 43.61 28.30 -4.91
N SER A 165 44.74 29.01 -4.85
CA SER A 165 44.78 30.45 -4.57
C SER A 165 43.91 31.30 -5.50
N PRO A 166 43.86 31.06 -6.84
CA PRO A 166 42.99 31.87 -7.69
C PRO A 166 41.51 31.67 -7.32
N MET A 167 41.12 30.42 -7.06
CA MET A 167 39.76 30.05 -6.72
C MET A 167 39.30 30.64 -5.37
N MET A 168 40.22 30.76 -4.41
CA MET A 168 39.99 31.42 -3.13
C MET A 168 39.89 32.94 -3.26
N ILE A 169 40.76 33.59 -4.04
CA ILE A 169 40.72 35.05 -4.25
C ILE A 169 39.43 35.47 -4.94
N PHE A 170 38.95 34.70 -5.91
CA PHE A 170 37.66 34.94 -6.55
C PHE A 170 36.45 34.52 -5.69
N GLY A 171 36.68 34.02 -4.46
CA GLY A 171 35.62 33.68 -3.49
C GLY A 171 34.82 32.42 -3.83
N THR A 172 35.29 31.60 -4.78
CA THR A 172 34.60 30.37 -5.19
C THR A 172 34.90 29.17 -4.29
N THR A 173 36.01 29.22 -3.55
CA THR A 173 36.38 28.24 -2.51
C THR A 173 36.74 28.94 -1.21
N GLU A 174 36.31 28.36 -0.10
CA GLU A 174 36.62 28.83 1.25
C GLU A 174 37.42 27.76 2.02
N GLU A 175 38.26 28.19 2.98
CA GLU A 175 39.02 27.29 3.85
C GLU A 175 38.15 26.72 4.98
N LYS A 176 37.22 25.85 4.59
CA LYS A 176 36.27 25.20 5.50
C LYS A 176 36.24 23.71 5.32
N GLN A 177 35.83 23.02 6.38
CA GLN A 177 35.69 21.59 6.41
C GLN A 177 34.35 21.18 7.01
N ASN A 178 33.70 20.20 6.36
CA ASN A 178 32.49 19.57 6.88
C ASN A 178 32.88 18.27 7.61
N VAL A 179 32.61 18.21 8.91
CA VAL A 179 32.80 17.01 9.73
C VAL A 179 31.44 16.35 9.92
N VAL A 180 31.33 15.10 9.45
CA VAL A 180 30.10 14.29 9.57
C VAL A 180 30.27 13.32 10.72
N LEU A 181 29.41 13.42 11.72
CA LEU A 181 29.40 12.56 12.90
C LEU A 181 28.13 11.72 12.91
N GLU A 182 28.29 10.40 12.97
CA GLU A 182 27.17 9.48 13.20
C GLU A 182 26.86 9.40 14.70
N LEU A 183 25.75 10.01 15.11
CA LEU A 183 25.31 10.01 16.51
C LEU A 183 24.63 8.68 16.85
N PHE A 184 23.62 8.32 16.05
CA PHE A 184 22.83 7.09 16.18
C PHE A 184 22.80 6.35 14.85
N GLY A 185 23.12 5.05 14.85
CA GLY A 185 23.20 4.24 13.63
C GLY A 185 21.91 3.49 13.28
N ASN A 186 21.19 2.99 14.28
CA ASN A 186 19.95 2.22 14.15
C ASN A 186 18.94 2.67 15.21
N PHE A 187 18.54 3.94 15.18
CA PHE A 187 17.50 4.46 16.06
C PHE A 187 16.12 4.04 15.54
N GLU A 188 15.33 3.35 16.36
CA GLU A 188 13.96 2.97 16.04
C GLU A 188 12.99 3.78 16.90
N GLU A 189 12.03 4.42 16.24
CA GLU A 189 11.01 5.22 16.93
C GLU A 189 9.99 4.30 17.63
N ASP A 190 9.72 4.58 18.91
CA ASP A 190 8.72 3.88 19.71
C ASP A 190 7.35 4.59 19.65
N GLN A 191 6.26 3.82 19.72
CA GLN A 191 4.91 4.35 19.70
C GLN A 191 4.55 5.06 21.01
N SER A 192 5.12 4.64 22.14
CA SER A 192 4.77 5.17 23.46
C SER A 192 5.32 6.58 23.70
N HIS A 193 6.55 6.84 23.26
CA HIS A 193 7.25 8.11 23.49
C HIS A 193 7.92 8.60 22.18
N PRO A 194 7.16 9.22 21.26
CA PRO A 194 7.73 9.69 19.99
C PRO A 194 8.70 10.85 20.20
N VAL A 195 9.86 10.77 19.57
CA VAL A 195 10.90 11.81 19.64
C VAL A 195 10.46 13.06 18.90
N THR A 196 10.46 14.20 19.61
CA THR A 196 10.09 15.51 19.04
C THR A 196 11.20 16.53 19.12
N ILE A 197 12.11 16.39 20.10
CA ILE A 197 13.19 17.33 20.34
C ILE A 197 14.51 16.56 20.36
N ILE A 198 15.48 17.02 19.58
CA ILE A 198 16.87 16.59 19.68
C ILE A 198 17.66 17.69 20.38
N TYR A 199 18.22 17.39 21.54
CA TYR A 199 19.17 18.28 22.20
C TYR A 199 20.59 17.87 21.81
N ILE A 200 21.35 18.80 21.25
CA ILE A 200 22.75 18.59 20.88
C ILE A 200 23.61 19.53 21.70
N GLU A 201 24.72 19.01 22.22
CA GLU A 201 25.72 19.76 22.97
C GLU A 201 27.11 19.39 22.48
N ILE A 202 27.93 20.39 22.18
CA ILE A 202 29.33 20.21 21.83
C ILE A 202 30.17 20.53 23.07
N GLN A 203 30.86 19.53 23.61
CA GLN A 203 31.66 19.63 24.83
C GLN A 203 33.04 20.24 24.55
N SER A 204 33.04 21.44 23.98
CA SER A 204 34.22 22.28 23.80
C SER A 204 33.83 23.75 23.82
N ARG A 205 34.60 24.57 24.54
CA ARG A 205 34.40 26.03 24.63
C ARG A 205 35.19 26.79 23.56
N TYR A 206 36.26 26.20 23.06
CA TYR A 206 37.19 26.83 22.13
C TYR A 206 36.96 26.40 20.67
N ILE A 207 35.87 25.66 20.43
CA ILE A 207 35.50 25.23 19.08
C ILE A 207 34.89 26.39 18.30
N GLU A 208 35.34 26.57 17.08
CA GLU A 208 34.80 27.53 16.13
C GLU A 208 34.05 26.77 15.03
N PHE A 209 32.82 27.17 14.73
CA PHE A 209 32.00 26.56 13.69
C PHE A 209 31.16 27.63 12.99
N TYR A 210 30.81 27.40 11.73
CA TYR A 210 29.93 28.28 10.96
C TYR A 210 28.48 27.83 11.06
N SER A 211 28.24 26.54 10.83
CA SER A 211 26.90 26.00 10.78
C SER A 211 26.89 24.56 11.26
N ALA A 212 25.74 24.12 11.77
CA ALA A 212 25.50 22.74 12.12
C ALA A 212 24.14 22.34 11.54
N SER A 213 24.05 21.12 11.03
CA SER A 213 22.80 20.54 10.52
C SER A 213 22.67 19.08 10.92
N ILE A 214 21.49 18.67 11.35
CA ILE A 214 21.17 17.26 11.58
C ILE A 214 20.58 16.70 10.31
N ILE A 215 21.09 15.55 9.91
CA ILE A 215 20.58 14.76 8.80
C ILE A 215 20.12 13.42 9.34
N ILE A 216 18.83 13.15 9.23
CA ILE A 216 18.21 11.88 9.60
C ILE A 216 17.95 11.10 8.33
N ASN A 217 18.63 9.98 8.15
CA ASN A 217 18.50 9.11 7.00
C ASN A 217 17.78 7.83 7.39
N ALA A 218 16.79 7.44 6.62
CA ALA A 218 16.09 6.17 6.83
C ALA A 218 16.97 5.01 6.38
N ASN A 219 17.25 4.05 7.27
CA ASN A 219 17.88 2.79 6.88
C ASN A 219 16.80 1.87 6.31
N LEU A 220 16.90 1.54 5.01
CA LEU A 220 15.91 0.72 4.34
C LEU A 220 16.33 -0.74 4.36
N SER A 221 15.40 -1.61 4.73
CA SER A 221 15.55 -3.05 4.61
C SER A 221 14.41 -3.66 3.79
N GLY A 222 14.62 -4.88 3.29
CA GLY A 222 13.59 -5.68 2.61
C GLY A 222 13.06 -5.07 1.31
N LEU A 223 11.73 -5.13 1.13
CA LEU A 223 11.05 -4.65 -0.07
C LEU A 223 11.33 -3.17 -0.35
N ARG A 224 11.38 -2.35 0.71
CA ARG A 224 11.61 -0.92 0.57
C ARG A 224 13.01 -0.59 0.05
N TYR A 225 14.00 -1.37 0.45
CA TYR A 225 15.36 -1.26 -0.09
C TYR A 225 15.39 -1.49 -1.60
N LEU A 226 14.68 -2.53 -2.07
CA LEU A 226 14.55 -2.85 -3.48
C LEU A 226 13.84 -1.71 -4.25
N MET A 227 12.74 -1.20 -3.71
CA MET A 227 11.97 -0.10 -4.31
C MET A 227 12.79 1.19 -4.47
N PHE A 228 13.67 1.49 -3.50
CA PHE A 228 14.48 2.70 -3.53
C PHE A 228 15.68 2.61 -4.47
N HIS A 229 16.45 1.51 -4.39
CA HIS A 229 17.66 1.35 -5.19
C HIS A 229 17.36 0.94 -6.63
N TRP A 230 16.23 0.25 -6.87
CA TRP A 230 15.84 -0.27 -8.18
C TRP A 230 14.40 0.11 -8.55
N PRO A 231 14.10 1.42 -8.69
CA PRO A 231 12.72 1.90 -8.86
C PRO A 231 12.06 1.36 -10.14
N ILE A 232 12.83 1.24 -11.23
CA ILE A 232 12.32 0.75 -12.52
C ILE A 232 11.96 -0.74 -12.44
N LEU A 233 12.85 -1.56 -11.88
CA LEU A 233 12.65 -3.00 -11.76
C LEU A 233 11.48 -3.30 -10.82
N SER A 234 11.40 -2.59 -9.69
CA SER A 234 10.28 -2.70 -8.77
C SER A 234 8.95 -2.28 -9.42
N ALA A 235 8.94 -1.20 -10.22
CA ALA A 235 7.75 -0.76 -10.91
C ALA A 235 7.25 -1.78 -11.94
N ILE A 236 8.15 -2.37 -12.73
CA ILE A 236 7.79 -3.40 -13.72
C ILE A 236 7.18 -4.62 -13.02
N ILE A 237 7.80 -5.10 -11.93
CA ILE A 237 7.29 -6.25 -11.18
C ILE A 237 5.95 -5.91 -10.52
N GLY A 238 5.81 -4.76 -9.87
CA GLY A 238 4.59 -4.35 -9.18
C GLY A 238 3.41 -4.07 -10.10
N ILE A 239 3.64 -3.37 -11.22
CA ILE A 239 2.61 -3.15 -12.24
C ILE A 239 2.26 -4.48 -12.93
N GLY A 240 3.25 -5.35 -13.16
CA GLY A 240 3.04 -6.67 -13.74
C GLY A 240 2.18 -7.59 -12.87
N THR A 241 2.43 -7.65 -11.56
CA THR A 241 1.62 -8.45 -10.63
C THR A 241 0.20 -7.89 -10.50
N ASN A 242 0.04 -6.57 -10.36
CA ASN A 242 -1.28 -5.94 -10.34
C ASN A 242 -2.07 -6.19 -11.63
N LEU A 243 -1.41 -6.09 -12.79
CA LEU A 243 -2.02 -6.37 -14.08
C LEU A 243 -2.42 -7.84 -14.21
N PHE A 244 -1.59 -8.77 -13.72
CA PHE A 244 -1.92 -10.19 -13.70
C PHE A 244 -3.19 -10.49 -12.88
N PHE A 245 -3.29 -9.96 -11.66
CA PHE A 245 -4.47 -10.16 -10.81
C PHE A 245 -5.72 -9.49 -11.38
N LEU A 246 -5.62 -8.26 -11.87
CA LEU A 246 -6.76 -7.56 -12.48
C LEU A 246 -7.22 -8.24 -13.77
N ALA A 247 -6.29 -8.70 -14.60
CA ALA A 247 -6.61 -9.47 -15.81
C ALA A 247 -7.27 -10.81 -15.46
N LEU A 248 -6.75 -11.53 -14.44
CA LEU A 248 -7.34 -12.79 -13.97
C LEU A 248 -8.80 -12.60 -13.53
N ILE A 249 -9.06 -11.59 -12.69
CA ILE A 249 -10.43 -11.28 -12.23
C ILE A 249 -11.31 -10.89 -13.43
N SER A 250 -10.80 -10.12 -14.38
CA SER A 250 -11.56 -9.70 -15.56
C SER A 250 -11.89 -10.87 -16.49
N ILE A 251 -10.96 -11.81 -16.67
CA ILE A 251 -11.18 -13.03 -17.45
C ILE A 251 -12.19 -13.93 -16.75
N LEU A 252 -12.06 -14.14 -15.43
CA LEU A 252 -13.04 -14.92 -14.67
C LEU A 252 -14.43 -14.28 -14.70
N SER A 253 -14.52 -12.96 -14.60
CA SER A 253 -15.77 -12.22 -14.73
C SER A 253 -16.36 -12.36 -16.13
N TYR A 254 -15.53 -12.32 -17.18
CA TYR A 254 -15.97 -12.54 -18.56
C TYR A 254 -16.48 -13.97 -18.77
N LEU A 255 -15.77 -14.98 -18.23
CA LEU A 255 -16.19 -16.38 -18.29
C LEU A 255 -17.52 -16.61 -17.55
N HIS A 256 -17.69 -16.01 -16.36
CA HIS A 256 -18.94 -16.10 -15.62
C HIS A 256 -20.11 -15.50 -16.39
N PHE A 257 -19.92 -14.31 -16.97
CA PHE A 257 -20.95 -13.66 -17.77
C PHE A 257 -21.27 -14.43 -19.06
N ALA A 258 -20.26 -15.03 -19.70
CA ALA A 258 -20.45 -15.86 -20.88
C ALA A 258 -21.26 -17.13 -20.59
N MET A 259 -21.00 -17.81 -19.45
CA MET A 259 -21.83 -18.96 -19.05
C MET A 259 -23.27 -18.55 -18.73
N GLU A 260 -23.47 -17.38 -18.12
CA GLU A 260 -24.82 -16.86 -17.83
C GLU A 260 -25.59 -16.44 -19.11
N GLU A 261 -24.90 -15.99 -20.16
CA GLU A 261 -25.51 -15.76 -21.48
C GLU A 261 -25.93 -17.08 -22.16
N GLU A 262 -25.10 -18.13 -22.10
CA GLU A 262 -25.47 -19.46 -22.62
C GLU A 262 -26.68 -20.05 -21.89
N ASP A 263 -26.72 -19.96 -20.56
CA ASP A 263 -27.88 -20.41 -19.76
C ASP A 263 -29.17 -19.62 -20.10
N LYS A 264 -29.05 -18.33 -20.44
CA LYS A 264 -30.20 -17.50 -20.86
C LYS A 264 -30.66 -17.81 -22.28
N GLU A 265 -29.73 -18.05 -23.21
CA GLU A 265 -30.08 -18.44 -24.58
C GLU A 265 -30.73 -19.82 -24.62
N GLU A 266 -30.20 -20.80 -23.88
CA GLU A 266 -30.82 -22.13 -23.76
C GLU A 266 -32.24 -22.01 -23.18
N ASN A 267 -32.41 -21.35 -22.03
CA ASN A 267 -33.74 -21.16 -21.43
C ASN A 267 -34.73 -20.43 -22.35
N PHE A 268 -34.27 -19.44 -23.12
CA PHE A 268 -35.13 -18.71 -24.07
C PHE A 268 -35.50 -19.55 -25.31
N VAL A 269 -34.63 -20.46 -25.76
CA VAL A 269 -34.96 -21.42 -26.83
C VAL A 269 -35.96 -22.47 -26.34
N TYR A 270 -35.83 -22.95 -25.10
CA TYR A 270 -36.81 -23.85 -24.49
C TYR A 270 -38.19 -23.19 -24.35
N GLU A 271 -38.28 -21.96 -23.81
CA GLU A 271 -39.54 -21.21 -23.68
C GLU A 271 -40.19 -20.91 -25.05
N ARG A 272 -39.38 -20.59 -26.07
CA ARG A 272 -39.89 -20.34 -27.43
C ARG A 272 -40.37 -21.62 -28.11
N GLY A 273 -39.67 -22.74 -27.93
CA GLY A 273 -40.07 -24.05 -28.45
C GLY A 273 -41.41 -24.52 -27.89
N GLU A 274 -41.62 -24.36 -26.58
CA GLU A 274 -42.90 -24.68 -25.93
C GLU A 274 -44.05 -23.80 -26.47
N SER A 275 -43.78 -22.52 -26.74
CA SER A 275 -44.77 -21.59 -27.29
C SER A 275 -45.15 -21.82 -28.76
N GLU A 276 -44.28 -22.48 -29.54
CA GLU A 276 -44.54 -22.85 -30.94
C GLU A 276 -45.25 -24.22 -31.02
N GLU A 277 -44.88 -25.19 -30.17
CA GLU A 277 -45.60 -26.47 -30.06
C GLU A 277 -47.04 -26.29 -29.54
N GLU A 278 -47.28 -25.39 -28.58
CA GLU A 278 -48.64 -25.09 -28.08
C GLU A 278 -49.53 -24.41 -29.14
N LYS A 279 -48.94 -23.67 -30.09
CA LYS A 279 -49.65 -23.08 -31.24
C LYS A 279 -49.97 -24.11 -32.32
N ASP A 280 -49.07 -25.05 -32.59
CA ASP A 280 -49.31 -26.11 -33.58
C ASP A 280 -50.35 -27.13 -33.06
N ILE A 281 -50.39 -27.41 -31.74
CA ILE A 281 -51.42 -28.28 -31.13
C ILE A 281 -52.82 -27.66 -31.21
N LYS A 282 -52.97 -26.34 -31.00
CA LYS A 282 -54.24 -25.60 -31.17
C LYS A 282 -54.74 -25.57 -32.62
N THR A 283 -53.81 -25.53 -33.58
CA THR A 283 -54.16 -25.50 -35.01
C THR A 283 -54.59 -26.88 -35.53
N LEU A 284 -54.13 -27.95 -34.88
CA LEU A 284 -54.51 -29.33 -35.20
C LEU A 284 -55.84 -29.75 -34.54
N SER A 285 -56.16 -29.24 -33.34
CA SER A 285 -57.41 -29.54 -32.63
C SER A 285 -58.67 -28.99 -33.30
N ASP A 286 -58.54 -27.91 -34.08
CA ASP A 286 -59.66 -27.27 -34.78
C ASP A 286 -60.03 -27.96 -36.11
N LEU A 287 -59.29 -28.98 -36.53
CA LEU A 287 -59.51 -29.72 -37.79
C LEU A 287 -60.06 -31.15 -37.59
N SER A 288 -60.23 -31.62 -36.35
CA SER A 288 -60.74 -32.95 -36.05
C SER A 288 -61.69 -32.94 -34.86
N SER A 289 -62.87 -32.36 -35.02
CA SER A 289 -63.97 -32.56 -34.08
C SER A 289 -65.30 -32.63 -34.83
N ASP A 290 -65.53 -33.76 -35.48
CA ASP A 290 -66.87 -34.24 -35.77
C ASP A 290 -66.93 -35.77 -35.54
N SER A 291 -68.02 -36.20 -34.90
CA SER A 291 -68.43 -37.56 -34.53
C SER A 291 -67.91 -38.15 -33.20
N SER A 292 -68.75 -37.98 -32.15
CA SER A 292 -69.47 -39.02 -31.37
C SER A 292 -68.68 -40.21 -30.78
N SER A 293 -68.94 -40.79 -29.60
CA SER A 293 -69.81 -40.60 -28.41
C SER A 293 -69.72 -41.92 -27.58
N LEU A 294 -70.02 -41.87 -26.27
CA LEU A 294 -70.38 -42.97 -25.32
C LEU A 294 -69.22 -43.81 -24.70
N GLU A 295 -68.96 -43.73 -23.37
CA GLU A 295 -69.51 -44.54 -22.22
C GLU A 295 -68.98 -46.01 -22.23
N ASP A 296 -68.41 -46.68 -21.21
CA ASP A 296 -68.55 -46.75 -19.74
C ASP A 296 -67.32 -47.42 -19.00
N VAL A 297 -66.86 -46.88 -17.84
CA VAL A 297 -66.84 -47.41 -16.41
C VAL A 297 -66.67 -48.95 -16.11
N PRO A 298 -66.21 -49.53 -14.93
CA PRO A 298 -65.34 -49.16 -13.74
C PRO A 298 -64.40 -50.28 -13.11
N ALA A 299 -63.74 -49.91 -11.98
CA ALA A 299 -63.41 -50.68 -10.72
C ALA A 299 -62.11 -51.56 -10.67
N LEU A 300 -61.32 -51.72 -9.59
CA LEU A 300 -61.45 -51.81 -8.10
C LEU A 300 -60.11 -51.29 -7.45
N GLU A 301 -60.03 -50.50 -6.37
CA GLU A 301 -60.24 -50.74 -4.91
C GLU A 301 -59.00 -51.26 -4.14
N ASP A 302 -58.44 -50.45 -3.21
CA ASP A 302 -58.28 -50.79 -1.77
C ASP A 302 -57.59 -49.66 -0.94
N ILE A 303 -58.01 -49.57 0.33
CA ILE A 303 -57.69 -48.64 1.46
C ILE A 303 -57.14 -49.53 2.62
N PRO A 304 -56.42 -49.12 3.73
CA PRO A 304 -56.45 -47.84 4.51
C PRO A 304 -55.15 -47.29 5.19
N LYS A 305 -55.30 -46.03 5.68
CA LYS A 305 -54.94 -45.35 6.98
C LYS A 305 -53.68 -45.77 7.78
N SER A 306 -52.94 -44.91 8.51
CA SER A 306 -53.33 -43.86 9.50
C SER A 306 -52.15 -42.94 9.89
N ARG A 307 -52.37 -42.05 10.87
CA ARG A 307 -51.74 -40.75 11.18
C ARG A 307 -51.14 -40.69 12.62
N GLU A 308 -50.24 -39.73 12.85
CA GLU A 308 -49.84 -39.02 14.11
C GLU A 308 -48.80 -39.56 15.15
N GLU A 309 -47.80 -38.69 15.39
CA GLU A 309 -47.19 -38.15 16.65
C GLU A 309 -46.38 -38.96 17.71
N ALA A 310 -45.29 -38.28 18.14
CA ALA A 310 -44.67 -38.17 19.49
C ALA A 310 -43.54 -39.10 20.02
N LEU A 311 -42.35 -38.49 20.19
CA LEU A 311 -41.51 -38.29 21.41
C LEU A 311 -40.87 -39.45 22.25
N SER A 312 -39.53 -39.35 22.43
CA SER A 312 -38.64 -39.81 23.54
C SER A 312 -38.30 -41.32 23.65
N SER A 313 -37.15 -41.84 24.13
CA SER A 313 -36.14 -41.37 25.12
C SER A 313 -34.89 -42.31 25.22
N HIS A 314 -33.85 -41.84 25.95
CA HIS A 314 -32.78 -42.55 26.73
C HIS A 314 -31.64 -43.34 26.03
N SER A 315 -30.37 -43.41 26.48
CA SER A 315 -29.50 -42.84 27.57
C SER A 315 -28.06 -43.37 27.29
N SER A 316 -26.91 -42.72 27.54
CA SER A 316 -26.22 -42.55 28.84
C SER A 316 -24.86 -41.81 28.72
N ASP A 317 -24.67 -40.70 29.45
CA ASP A 317 -23.54 -40.22 30.31
C ASP A 317 -22.03 -40.55 30.05
N PRO A 318 -21.05 -39.83 30.67
CA PRO A 318 -20.69 -38.39 30.63
C PRO A 318 -19.13 -38.17 30.53
N ILE A 319 -18.65 -36.91 30.72
CA ILE A 319 -17.31 -36.46 31.23
C ILE A 319 -16.49 -35.52 30.30
N LEU A 320 -16.20 -34.31 30.84
CA LEU A 320 -15.10 -33.32 30.63
C LEU A 320 -14.68 -32.94 29.20
N GLY A 321 -14.50 -31.69 28.79
CA GLY A 321 -14.47 -30.37 29.46
C GLY A 321 -13.63 -29.40 28.61
N GLU A 322 -14.08 -28.15 28.45
CA GLU A 322 -13.22 -26.94 28.32
C GLU A 322 -14.12 -25.67 28.38
N PRO A 323 -13.81 -24.67 29.22
CA PRO A 323 -14.65 -23.49 29.38
C PRO A 323 -14.32 -22.35 28.41
N SER A 324 -15.35 -21.57 28.10
CA SER A 324 -15.34 -20.39 27.26
C SER A 324 -14.60 -19.19 27.88
N TYR A 325 -13.83 -18.50 27.04
CA TYR A 325 -13.03 -17.26 27.21
C TYR A 325 -13.67 -16.06 27.94
N ILE A 326 -14.92 -16.15 28.40
CA ILE A 326 -15.62 -15.02 29.05
C ILE A 326 -15.39 -15.00 30.56
N GLN A 327 -14.90 -16.09 31.16
CA GLN A 327 -14.75 -16.21 32.62
C GLN A 327 -13.38 -15.76 33.15
N GLU A 328 -12.33 -15.72 32.31
CA GLU A 328 -10.99 -15.27 32.70
C GLU A 328 -10.87 -13.74 32.90
N ILE A 329 -11.72 -12.95 32.24
CA ILE A 329 -11.68 -11.49 32.36
C ILE A 329 -12.26 -11.04 33.71
N SER A 330 -13.28 -11.74 34.21
CA SER A 330 -13.91 -11.46 35.50
C SER A 330 -13.01 -11.79 36.70
N THR A 331 -12.12 -12.77 36.59
CA THR A 331 -11.21 -13.16 37.68
C THR A 331 -9.96 -12.29 37.73
N LEU A 332 -9.44 -11.82 36.59
CA LEU A 332 -8.28 -10.92 36.55
C LEU A 332 -8.58 -9.51 37.07
N ILE A 333 -9.83 -9.04 36.94
CA ILE A 333 -10.24 -7.75 37.50
C ILE A 333 -10.34 -7.82 39.03
N ALA A 334 -10.82 -8.92 39.59
CA ALA A 334 -10.94 -9.10 41.04
C ALA A 334 -9.57 -9.21 41.75
N GLU A 335 -8.58 -9.83 41.10
CA GLU A 335 -7.24 -10.00 41.67
C GLU A 335 -6.38 -8.71 41.59
N SER A 336 -6.73 -7.76 40.70
CA SER A 336 -6.09 -6.44 40.64
C SER A 336 -6.56 -5.48 41.73
N SER A 337 -7.80 -5.62 42.20
CA SER A 337 -8.37 -4.75 43.24
C SER A 337 -7.91 -5.08 44.66
N ASP A 338 -7.50 -6.32 44.95
CA ASP A 338 -7.05 -6.72 46.29
C ASP A 338 -5.56 -6.42 46.55
N VAL A 339 -4.76 -6.19 45.50
CA VAL A 339 -3.32 -5.85 45.63
C VAL A 339 -3.10 -4.35 45.91
N GLU A 340 -4.09 -3.50 45.65
CA GLU A 340 -4.01 -2.05 45.88
C GLU A 340 -4.45 -1.61 47.30
N LEU A 341 -4.94 -2.55 48.13
CA LEU A 341 -5.36 -2.27 49.52
C LEU A 341 -4.36 -2.73 50.60
N THR A 342 -3.22 -3.31 50.21
CA THR A 342 -2.11 -3.63 51.11
C THR A 342 -0.80 -3.08 50.57
N LYS A 343 -0.64 -1.76 50.62
CA LYS A 343 0.67 -1.10 50.59
C LYS A 343 0.67 0.23 51.33
#